data_AF-Q7NHU0-F1
#
_entry.id   AF-Q7NHU0-F1
#
_cell.length_a   1.000
_cell.length_b   1.000
_cell.length_c   1.000
_cell.angle_alpha   90.00
_cell.angle_beta   90.00
_cell.angle_gamma   90.00
#
_symmetry.space_group_name_H-M   'P 1'
#
loop_
_entity.id
_entity.type
_entity.pdbx_description
1 polymer ?
#
loop_
_entity_poly.entity_id
_entity_poly.type
_entity_poly.pdbx_seq_one_letter_code
_entity_poly.pdbx_strand_id
1 'polypeptide(L)'
;MTRKVAYTLAPQPAARIIADLSSWPVHRPGVEDILYAVALQERFAISFWDAMLFSSAQQLQCEVLWSEDLNTGQLYGRTRVYNPF
;
A
#
# COMPACT_ATOMS: atom_id res chain seq x y z
N MET A 1 -1.05 -14.87 -8.22
CA MET A 1 -1.82 -14.12 -7.20
C MET A 1 -2.07 -14.87 -5.88
N THR A 2 -1.52 -16.08 -5.65
CA THR A 2 -1.72 -16.83 -4.38
C THR A 2 -0.44 -17.38 -3.74
N ARG A 3 0.73 -17.02 -4.26
CA ARG A 3 2.02 -17.69 -3.94
C ARG A 3 2.80 -17.06 -2.78
N LYS A 4 2.30 -15.98 -2.16
CA LYS A 4 3.00 -15.21 -1.12
C LYS A 4 2.38 -15.37 0.28
N VAL A 5 1.55 -16.40 0.49
CA VAL A 5 0.85 -16.67 1.76
C VAL A 5 1.10 -18.12 2.16
N ALA A 6 1.43 -18.38 3.44
CA ALA A 6 1.75 -19.72 3.96
C ALA A 6 0.63 -20.75 3.74
N TYR A 7 -0.62 -20.30 3.63
CA TYR A 7 -1.76 -21.09 3.18
C TYR A 7 -2.25 -20.58 1.82
N THR A 8 -2.13 -21.42 0.80
CA THR A 8 -2.66 -21.10 -0.53
C THR A 8 -4.18 -21.20 -0.47
N LEU A 9 -4.87 -20.06 -0.43
CA LEU A 9 -6.32 -20.03 -0.55
C LEU A 9 -6.74 -20.43 -1.96
N ALA A 10 -7.75 -21.30 -2.05
CA ALA A 10 -8.39 -21.58 -3.33
C ALA A 10 -9.00 -20.27 -3.90
N PRO A 11 -9.09 -20.13 -5.24
CA PRO A 11 -9.51 -18.86 -5.86
C PRO A 11 -10.88 -18.34 -5.38
N GLN A 12 -11.85 -19.22 -5.10
CA GLN A 12 -13.18 -18.81 -4.68
C GLN A 12 -13.24 -18.18 -3.27
N PRO A 13 -12.67 -18.81 -2.22
CA PRO A 13 -12.54 -18.15 -0.92
C PRO A 13 -11.81 -16.80 -0.97
N ALA A 14 -10.74 -16.70 -1.76
CA ALA A 14 -10.00 -15.44 -1.91
C ALA A 14 -10.86 -14.32 -2.52
N ALA A 15 -11.67 -14.63 -3.53
CA ALA A 15 -12.58 -13.66 -4.15
C ALA A 15 -13.65 -13.14 -3.17
N ARG A 16 -14.14 -13.99 -2.26
CA ARG A 16 -15.11 -13.56 -1.23
C ARG A 16 -14.49 -12.58 -0.25
N ILE A 17 -13.28 -12.84 0.22
CA ILE A 17 -12.54 -11.90 1.09
C ILE A 17 -12.34 -10.55 0.38
N ILE A 18 -11.98 -10.56 -0.90
CA ILE A 18 -11.85 -9.33 -1.70
C ILE A 18 -13.18 -8.58 -1.78
N ALA A 19 -14.30 -9.31 -1.96
CA ALA A 19 -15.63 -8.70 -1.98
C ALA A 19 -15.98 -8.08 -0.62
N ASP A 20 -15.66 -8.74 0.50
CA ASP A 20 -15.90 -8.19 1.84
C ASP A 20 -15.07 -6.91 2.08
N LEU A 21 -13.81 -6.90 1.64
CA LEU A 21 -12.91 -5.74 1.72
C LEU A 21 -13.35 -4.57 0.82
N SER A 22 -14.21 -4.81 -0.17
CA SER A 22 -14.71 -3.75 -1.05
C SER A 22 -15.60 -2.72 -0.32
N SER A 23 -16.03 -3.04 0.91
CA SER A 23 -16.72 -2.10 1.81
C SER A 23 -15.82 -0.98 2.34
N TRP A 24 -14.50 -1.13 2.25
CA TRP A 24 -13.55 -0.13 2.73
C TRP A 24 -13.31 0.97 1.69
N PRO A 25 -12.85 2.16 2.10
CA PRO A 25 -12.42 3.20 1.16
C PRO A 25 -11.32 2.68 0.24
N VAL A 26 -11.54 2.75 -1.07
CA VAL A 26 -10.58 2.32 -2.09
C VAL A 26 -10.11 3.51 -2.91
N HIS A 27 -8.81 3.75 -2.91
CA HIS A 27 -8.18 4.67 -3.85
C HIS A 27 -8.00 4.00 -5.22
N ARG A 28 -8.30 4.74 -6.30
CA ARG A 28 -8.09 4.29 -7.69
C ARG A 28 -7.07 5.23 -8.34
N PRO A 29 -5.77 4.87 -8.35
CA PRO A 29 -4.73 5.77 -8.82
C PRO A 29 -4.94 6.20 -10.28
N GLY A 30 -4.87 7.50 -10.52
CA GLY A 30 -4.79 8.10 -11.84
C GLY A 30 -3.35 8.37 -12.27
N VAL A 31 -3.19 9.06 -13.41
CA VAL A 31 -1.87 9.40 -13.96
C VAL A 31 -1.06 10.28 -12.99
N GLU A 32 -1.70 11.26 -12.36
CA GLU A 32 -1.05 12.16 -11.40
C GLU A 32 -0.49 11.41 -10.18
N ASP A 33 -1.19 10.37 -9.72
CA ASP A 33 -0.74 9.55 -8.59
C ASP A 33 0.49 8.71 -8.95
N ILE A 34 0.57 8.27 -10.21
CA ILE A 34 1.72 7.55 -10.77
C ILE A 34 2.93 8.49 -10.85
N LEU A 35 2.75 9.69 -11.38
CA LEU A 35 3.83 10.70 -11.45
C LEU A 35 4.31 11.08 -10.04
N TYR A 36 3.38 11.22 -9.10
CA TYR A 36 3.71 11.46 -7.70
C TYR A 36 4.47 10.28 -7.08
N ALA A 37 4.08 9.05 -7.39
CA ALA A 37 4.80 7.86 -6.94
C ALA A 37 6.23 7.79 -7.50
N VAL A 38 6.46 8.19 -8.75
CA VAL A 38 7.82 8.30 -9.32
C VAL A 38 8.66 9.30 -8.51
N ALA A 39 8.11 10.47 -8.18
CA ALA A 39 8.80 11.45 -7.36
C ALA A 39 9.11 10.93 -5.94
N LEU A 40 8.19 10.18 -5.33
CA LEU A 40 8.40 9.55 -4.03
C LEU A 40 9.48 8.45 -4.09
N GLN A 41 9.46 7.63 -5.13
CA GLN A 41 10.46 6.58 -5.37
C GLN A 41 11.86 7.17 -5.41
N GLU A 42 12.08 8.21 -6.23
CA GLU A 42 13.38 8.86 -6.35
C GLU A 42 13.81 9.51 -5.03
N ARG A 43 12.89 10.21 -4.37
CA ARG A 43 13.17 10.94 -3.12
C ARG A 43 13.55 10.02 -1.96
N PHE A 44 12.87 8.88 -1.83
CA PHE A 44 13.01 7.99 -0.68
C PHE A 44 13.78 6.70 -0.97
N ALA A 45 14.22 6.50 -2.21
CA ALA A 45 14.93 5.30 -2.67
C ALA A 45 14.19 4.00 -2.30
N ILE A 46 12.86 3.99 -2.45
CA ILE A 46 11.99 2.84 -2.20
C ILE A 46 11.56 2.20 -3.52
N SER A 47 10.92 1.03 -3.49
CA SER A 47 10.38 0.44 -4.72
C SER A 47 9.23 1.30 -5.27
N PHE A 48 9.01 1.24 -6.59
CA PHE A 48 7.88 1.93 -7.22
C PHE A 48 6.53 1.50 -6.62
N TRP A 49 6.37 0.23 -6.25
CA TRP A 49 5.14 -0.27 -5.65
C TRP A 49 4.92 0.27 -4.23
N ASP A 50 5.97 0.39 -3.42
CA ASP A 50 5.87 1.04 -2.11
C ASP A 50 5.53 2.52 -2.27
N ALA A 51 6.14 3.20 -3.25
CA ALA A 51 5.83 4.58 -3.55
C ALA A 51 4.36 4.77 -4.00
N MET A 52 3.80 3.84 -4.77
CA MET A 52 2.37 3.82 -5.13
C MET A 52 1.46 3.60 -3.92
N LEU A 53 1.87 2.78 -2.95
CA LEU A 53 1.15 2.60 -1.69
C LEU A 53 1.13 3.91 -0.89
N PHE A 54 2.27 4.60 -0.77
CA PHE A 54 2.32 5.91 -0.12
C PHE A 54 1.51 6.98 -0.85
N SER A 55 1.60 7.04 -2.17
CA SER A 55 0.78 7.93 -3.00
C SER A 55 -0.71 7.74 -2.68
N SER A 56 -1.18 6.49 -2.71
CA SER A 56 -2.58 6.16 -2.41
C SER A 56 -2.98 6.44 -0.96
N ALA A 57 -2.11 6.11 0.00
CA ALA A 57 -2.35 6.38 1.41
C ALA A 57 -2.53 7.88 1.66
N GLN A 58 -1.69 8.72 1.04
CA GLN A 58 -1.78 10.17 1.18
C GLN A 58 -3.04 10.74 0.53
N GLN A 59 -3.50 10.20 -0.61
CA GLN A 59 -4.77 10.60 -1.23
C GLN A 59 -5.98 10.23 -0.37
N LEU A 60 -5.91 9.11 0.35
CA LEU A 60 -6.91 8.73 1.35
C LEU A 60 -6.71 9.44 2.70
N GLN A 61 -5.76 10.38 2.79
CA GLN A 61 -5.43 11.11 4.01
C GLN A 61 -4.99 10.22 5.18
N CYS A 62 -4.44 9.05 4.88
CA CYS A 62 -3.88 8.14 5.88
C CYS A 62 -2.57 8.71 6.45
N GLU A 63 -2.58 8.97 7.76
CA GLU A 63 -1.40 9.41 8.50
C GLU A 63 -0.45 8.25 8.83
N VAL A 64 -0.97 7.02 8.83
CA VAL A 64 -0.24 5.81 9.20
C VAL A 64 -0.34 4.76 8.09
N LEU A 65 0.79 4.16 7.74
CA LEU A 65 0.88 2.96 6.90
C LEU A 65 1.55 1.84 7.69
N TRP A 66 0.89 0.69 7.80
CA TRP A 66 1.43 -0.47 8.49
C TRP A 66 2.26 -1.32 7.52
N SER A 67 3.51 -1.58 7.83
CA SER A 67 4.39 -2.40 6.99
C SER A 67 5.52 -3.05 7.80
N GLU A 68 5.81 -4.31 7.49
CA GLU A 68 6.94 -5.07 8.02
C GLU A 68 8.25 -4.76 7.27
N ASP A 69 8.14 -4.45 5.98
CA ASP A 69 9.28 -4.35 5.06
C ASP A 69 9.88 -2.93 5.02
N LEU A 70 9.20 -1.93 5.60
CA LEU A 70 9.60 -0.52 5.56
C LEU A 70 10.09 -0.04 6.93
N ASN A 71 10.88 1.03 6.92
CA ASN A 71 11.48 1.58 8.14
C ASN A 71 10.40 2.15 9.07
N THR A 72 10.14 1.44 10.19
CA THR A 72 9.22 1.90 11.23
C THR A 72 9.64 3.26 11.80
N GLY A 73 8.68 4.14 12.03
CA GLY A 73 8.89 5.51 12.49
C GLY A 73 9.29 6.51 11.39
N GLN A 74 9.72 6.04 10.21
CA GLN A 74 10.07 6.93 9.10
C GLN A 74 8.82 7.60 8.51
N LEU A 75 8.97 8.88 8.14
CA LEU A 75 7.94 9.67 7.48
C LEU A 75 8.20 9.72 5.98
N TYR A 76 7.24 9.24 5.19
CA TYR A 76 7.25 9.30 3.73
C TYR A 76 6.16 10.28 3.28
N GLY A 77 6.59 11.50 2.97
CA GLY A 77 5.67 12.62 2.72
C GLY A 77 4.91 12.98 4.00
N ARG A 78 3.62 12.63 4.05
CA ARG A 78 2.74 12.89 5.22
C ARG A 78 2.35 11.62 5.98
N THR A 79 2.80 10.45 5.52
CA THR A 79 2.41 9.16 6.07
C THR A 79 3.58 8.54 6.82
N ARG A 80 3.37 8.17 8.09
CA ARG A 80 4.35 7.51 8.94
C ARG A 80 4.19 6.00 8.86
N VAL A 81 5.31 5.29 8.78
CA VAL A 81 5.30 3.83 8.84
C VAL A 81 5.32 3.34 10.27
N TYR A 82 4.55 2.29 10.55
CA TYR A 82 4.69 1.49 11.76
C TYR A 82 4.74 0.00 11.43
N ASN A 83 5.66 -0.72 12.07
CA ASN A 83 5.69 -2.18 11.99
C ASN A 83 4.62 -2.77 12.93
N PRO A 84 3.71 -3.63 12.44
CA PRO A 84 2.67 -4.25 13.27
C PRO A 84 3.12 -5.45 14.12
N PHE A 85 4.38 -5.90 14.03
CA PHE A 85 4.92 -7.07 14.75
C PHE A 85 6.21 -6.77 15.51
#